data_AF-A0A3D5S5J0-F1
#
_entry.id   AF-A0A3D5S5J0-F1
#
_cell.length_a   1.000
_cell.length_b   1.000
_cell.length_c   1.000
_cell.angle_alpha   90.00
_cell.angle_beta   90.00
_cell.angle_gamma   90.00
#
_symmetry.space_group_name_H-M   'P 1'
#
loop_
_entity.id
_entity.type
_entity.pdbx_description
1 polymer ?
#
loop_
_entity_poly.entity_id
_entity_poly.type
_entity_poly.pdbx_seq_one_letter_code
_entity_poly.pdbx_strand_id
1 'polypeptide(L)'
;MRMKFRLYAFIGLAFLILNQVLLLRGNEFIQTQQPIDFAHWLLFFGVLLCISLNYIFSKGLFNSVASGLTTMGVVALVGQAVIDLIWWSYGTDYEGVNRLTNQLMSHPSIRIPFMTIGPALFYLGIAIHSGKFFKKYTACALVAICGVIITGVGSFALDSRLAIVIGHLVMATGVLMLVFKEDLD
;
A
#
# COMPACT_ATOMS: atom_id res chain seq x y z
N MET A 1 1.25 -21.92 -12.08
CA MET A 1 0.82 -21.28 -10.81
C MET A 1 1.46 -19.89 -10.63
N ARG A 2 2.79 -19.76 -10.75
CA ARG A 2 3.53 -18.50 -10.58
C ARG A 2 3.07 -17.33 -11.47
N MET A 3 2.73 -17.59 -12.75
CA MET A 3 2.21 -16.56 -13.67
C MET A 3 0.91 -15.90 -13.21
N LYS A 4 0.01 -16.65 -12.55
CA LYS A 4 -1.23 -16.08 -12.01
C LYS A 4 -0.94 -15.10 -10.87
N PHE A 5 -0.01 -15.46 -9.98
CA PHE A 5 0.40 -14.56 -8.91
C PHE A 5 1.11 -13.31 -9.43
N ARG A 6 1.97 -13.44 -10.45
CA ARG A 6 2.60 -12.28 -11.12
C ARG A 6 1.55 -11.30 -11.68
N LEU A 7 0.49 -11.83 -12.30
CA LEU A 7 -0.61 -11.02 -12.79
C LEU A 7 -1.36 -10.32 -11.65
N TYR A 8 -1.68 -11.03 -10.57
CA TYR A 8 -2.32 -10.42 -9.40
C TYR A 8 -1.45 -9.32 -8.77
N ALA A 9 -0.15 -9.55 -8.61
CA ALA A 9 0.78 -8.54 -8.11
C ALA A 9 0.82 -7.31 -9.01
N PHE A 10 0.84 -7.51 -10.33
CA PHE A 10 0.81 -6.44 -11.31
C PHE A 10 -0.46 -5.60 -11.21
N ILE A 11 -1.63 -6.23 -11.23
CA ILE A 11 -2.93 -5.54 -11.11
C ILE A 11 -3.02 -4.83 -9.75
N GLY A 12 -2.60 -5.49 -8.68
CA GLY A 12 -2.59 -4.91 -7.33
C GLY A 12 -1.76 -3.64 -7.24
N LEU A 13 -0.52 -3.68 -7.73
CA LEU A 13 0.37 -2.51 -7.76
C LEU A 13 -0.18 -1.39 -8.65
N ALA A 14 -0.79 -1.73 -9.79
CA ALA A 14 -1.44 -0.75 -10.66
C ALA A 14 -2.60 -0.05 -9.93
N PHE A 15 -3.44 -0.80 -9.20
CA PHE A 15 -4.53 -0.23 -8.41
C PHE A 15 -4.02 0.67 -7.29
N LEU A 16 -2.93 0.27 -6.60
CA LEU A 16 -2.31 1.13 -5.59
C LEU A 16 -1.81 2.45 -6.18
N ILE A 17 -1.19 2.43 -7.36
CA ILE A 17 -0.78 3.67 -8.05
C ILE A 17 -2.00 4.53 -8.41
N LEU A 18 -3.01 3.93 -9.03
CA LEU A 18 -4.21 4.65 -9.46
C LEU A 18 -4.95 5.28 -8.28
N ASN A 19 -5.07 4.56 -7.15
CA ASN A 19 -5.57 5.11 -5.89
C ASN A 19 -4.80 6.39 -5.51
N GLN A 20 -3.47 6.33 -5.44
CA GLN A 20 -2.67 7.49 -5.03
C GLN A 20 -2.80 8.66 -6.02
N VAL A 21 -2.91 8.39 -7.32
CA VAL A 21 -3.15 9.42 -8.33
C VAL A 21 -4.51 10.10 -8.13
N LEU A 22 -5.55 9.35 -7.75
CA LEU A 22 -6.85 9.94 -7.41
C LEU A 22 -6.76 10.77 -6.12
N LEU A 23 -6.09 10.26 -5.08
CA LEU A 23 -5.91 10.98 -3.81
C LEU A 23 -5.10 12.29 -3.97
N LEU A 24 -4.18 12.35 -4.94
CA LEU A 24 -3.42 13.55 -5.29
C LEU A 24 -4.32 14.73 -5.69
N ARG A 25 -5.53 14.46 -6.21
CA ARG A 25 -6.48 15.49 -6.65
C ARG A 25 -7.21 16.22 -5.52
N GLY A 26 -7.05 15.77 -4.26
CA GLY A 26 -7.66 16.42 -3.10
C GLY A 26 -8.95 15.75 -2.63
N ASN A 27 -9.33 16.00 -1.37
CA ASN A 27 -10.50 15.36 -0.77
C ASN A 27 -11.81 15.81 -1.43
N GLU A 28 -11.91 17.07 -1.87
CA GLU A 28 -13.07 17.57 -2.61
C GLU A 28 -13.31 16.75 -3.88
N PHE A 29 -12.25 16.46 -4.64
CA PHE A 29 -12.35 15.60 -5.82
C PHE A 29 -12.82 14.19 -5.47
N ILE A 30 -12.31 13.59 -4.40
CA ILE A 30 -12.76 12.26 -3.95
C ILE A 30 -14.25 12.28 -3.58
N GLN A 31 -14.73 13.32 -2.90
CA GLN A 31 -16.14 13.47 -2.55
C GLN A 31 -17.06 13.60 -3.78
N THR A 32 -16.55 14.12 -4.90
CA THR A 32 -17.30 14.17 -6.17
C THR A 32 -17.42 12.82 -6.88
N GLN A 33 -16.71 11.77 -6.45
CA GLN A 33 -16.79 10.43 -7.04
C GLN A 33 -18.08 9.71 -6.64
N GLN A 34 -19.24 10.31 -6.89
CA GLN A 34 -20.53 9.67 -6.65
C GLN A 34 -20.93 8.84 -7.88
N PRO A 35 -21.51 7.65 -7.70
CA PRO A 35 -21.95 7.04 -6.44
C PRO A 35 -20.91 6.12 -5.77
N ILE A 36 -19.65 6.08 -6.24
CA ILE A 36 -18.62 5.12 -5.79
C ILE A 36 -17.28 5.82 -5.58
N ASP A 37 -16.73 5.71 -4.37
CA ASP A 37 -15.35 6.10 -4.05
C ASP A 37 -14.31 5.20 -4.72
N PHE A 38 -13.97 5.51 -5.97
CA PHE A 38 -13.01 4.73 -6.73
C PHE A 38 -11.61 4.73 -6.10
N ALA A 39 -11.20 5.81 -5.43
CA ALA A 39 -9.88 5.87 -4.82
C ALA A 39 -9.71 4.79 -3.73
N HIS A 40 -10.60 4.79 -2.74
CA HIS A 40 -10.47 3.85 -1.63
C HIS A 40 -10.85 2.42 -2.00
N TRP A 41 -11.73 2.20 -2.99
CA TRP A 41 -11.95 0.86 -3.55
C TRP A 41 -10.73 0.31 -4.28
N LEU A 42 -10.00 1.15 -5.03
CA LEU A 42 -8.74 0.75 -5.66
C LEU A 42 -7.68 0.41 -4.61
N LEU A 43 -7.62 1.15 -3.49
CA LEU A 43 -6.77 0.78 -2.36
C LEU A 43 -7.14 -0.61 -1.82
N PHE A 44 -8.43 -0.83 -1.52
CA PHE A 44 -8.96 -2.06 -0.95
C PHE A 44 -8.62 -3.29 -1.81
N PHE A 45 -8.98 -3.27 -3.10
CA PHE A 45 -8.70 -4.40 -3.98
C PHE A 45 -7.22 -4.49 -4.35
N GLY A 46 -6.55 -3.35 -4.51
CA GLY A 46 -5.14 -3.30 -4.85
C GLY A 46 -4.27 -4.01 -3.83
N VAL A 47 -4.49 -3.70 -2.54
CA VAL A 47 -3.71 -4.31 -1.47
C VAL A 47 -4.01 -5.80 -1.29
N LEU A 48 -5.28 -6.22 -1.44
CA LEU A 48 -5.64 -7.64 -1.41
C LEU A 48 -4.94 -8.43 -2.51
N LEU A 49 -4.88 -7.89 -3.73
CA LEU A 49 -4.17 -8.53 -4.84
C LEU A 49 -2.65 -8.57 -4.59
N CYS A 50 -2.08 -7.57 -3.93
CA CYS A 50 -0.67 -7.55 -3.56
C CYS A 50 -0.25 -8.66 -2.57
N ILE A 51 -1.18 -9.34 -1.90
CA ILE A 51 -0.86 -10.54 -1.09
C ILE A 51 -0.17 -11.64 -1.92
N SER A 52 -0.41 -11.64 -3.24
CA SER A 52 0.23 -12.53 -4.20
C SER A 52 1.76 -12.43 -4.20
N LEU A 53 2.34 -11.29 -3.78
CA LEU A 53 3.79 -11.10 -3.67
C LEU A 53 4.44 -12.15 -2.73
N ASN A 54 3.74 -12.55 -1.67
CA ASN A 54 4.21 -13.57 -0.73
C ASN A 54 4.40 -14.95 -1.40
N TYR A 55 3.72 -15.21 -2.51
CA TYR A 55 3.80 -16.47 -3.25
C TYR A 55 4.76 -16.40 -4.45
N ILE A 56 5.26 -15.21 -4.80
CA ILE A 56 6.20 -15.02 -5.90
C ILE A 56 7.64 -15.19 -5.42
N PHE A 57 7.99 -14.54 -4.31
CA PHE A 57 9.33 -14.58 -3.73
C PHE A 57 9.59 -15.91 -3.00
N SER A 58 10.77 -16.51 -3.20
CA SER A 58 11.05 -17.90 -2.77
C SER A 58 11.18 -18.12 -1.27
N LYS A 59 10.95 -19.37 -0.85
CA LYS A 59 10.88 -19.83 0.55
C LYS A 59 12.21 -19.64 1.31
N GLY A 60 12.11 -19.39 2.61
CA GLY A 60 13.25 -19.19 3.53
C GLY A 60 12.87 -18.24 4.67
N LEU A 61 13.64 -18.24 5.77
CA LEU A 61 13.31 -17.48 6.99
C LEU A 61 13.07 -15.98 6.70
N PHE A 62 13.92 -15.39 5.87
CA PHE A 62 13.80 -13.98 5.47
C PHE A 62 12.49 -13.70 4.71
N ASN A 63 12.07 -14.63 3.85
CA ASN A 63 10.81 -14.54 3.11
C ASN A 63 9.60 -14.78 4.00
N SER A 64 9.73 -15.61 5.05
CA SER A 64 8.68 -15.82 6.06
C SER A 64 8.41 -14.55 6.86
N VAL A 65 9.47 -13.84 7.29
CA VAL A 65 9.34 -12.54 7.96
C VAL A 65 8.70 -11.51 7.04
N ALA A 66 9.22 -11.37 5.81
CA ALA A 66 8.65 -10.46 4.82
C ALA A 66 7.17 -10.75 4.54
N SER A 67 6.82 -12.04 4.36
CA SER A 67 5.44 -12.46 4.10
C SER A 67 4.50 -12.21 5.28
N GLY A 68 4.98 -12.42 6.51
CA GLY A 68 4.24 -12.08 7.72
C GLY A 68 3.95 -10.59 7.80
N LEU A 69 4.97 -9.75 7.59
CA LEU A 69 4.82 -8.29 7.58
C LEU A 69 3.90 -7.79 6.48
N THR A 70 4.08 -8.28 5.24
CA THR A 70 3.20 -7.94 4.12
C THR A 70 1.76 -8.35 4.42
N THR A 71 1.51 -9.54 4.95
CA THR A 71 0.15 -9.98 5.30
C THR A 71 -0.48 -9.10 6.38
N MET A 72 0.26 -8.79 7.45
CA MET A 72 -0.24 -7.88 8.50
C MET A 72 -0.53 -6.48 7.94
N GLY A 73 0.33 -5.98 7.07
CA GLY A 73 0.14 -4.70 6.38
C GLY A 73 -1.06 -4.69 5.44
N VAL A 74 -1.32 -5.80 4.72
CA VAL A 74 -2.53 -5.96 3.89
C VAL A 74 -3.77 -5.87 4.77
N VAL A 75 -3.82 -6.59 5.88
CA VAL A 75 -4.95 -6.54 6.83
C VAL A 75 -5.16 -5.11 7.35
N ALA A 76 -4.07 -4.42 7.70
CA ALA A 76 -4.13 -3.04 8.17
C ALA A 76 -4.67 -2.07 7.10
N LEU A 77 -4.15 -2.14 5.88
CA LEU A 77 -4.58 -1.28 4.77
C LEU A 77 -6.00 -1.57 4.30
N VAL A 78 -6.47 -2.82 4.39
CA VAL A 78 -7.89 -3.16 4.17
C VAL A 78 -8.75 -2.46 5.23
N GLY A 79 -8.36 -2.53 6.51
CA GLY A 79 -9.06 -1.81 7.57
C GLY A 79 -9.03 -0.29 7.37
N GLN A 80 -7.89 0.26 6.93
CA GLN A 80 -7.77 1.67 6.59
C GLN A 80 -8.74 2.07 5.46
N ALA A 81 -8.76 1.31 4.37
CA ALA A 81 -9.65 1.57 3.24
C ALA A 81 -11.13 1.51 3.65
N VAL A 82 -11.51 0.61 4.56
CA VAL A 82 -12.87 0.58 5.12
C VAL A 82 -13.18 1.84 5.93
N ILE A 83 -12.25 2.30 6.77
CA ILE A 83 -12.40 3.57 7.51
C ILE A 83 -12.54 4.74 6.55
N ASP A 84 -11.73 4.79 5.50
CA ASP A 84 -11.77 5.84 4.49
C ASP A 84 -13.11 5.85 3.72
N LEU A 85 -13.63 4.68 3.35
CA LEU A 85 -14.96 4.54 2.74
C LEU A 85 -16.08 5.01 3.68
N ILE A 86 -15.97 4.73 4.98
CA ILE A 86 -16.93 5.22 5.97
C ILE A 86 -16.84 6.75 6.04
N TRP A 87 -15.65 7.35 6.11
CA TRP A 87 -15.50 8.81 6.08
C TRP A 87 -16.07 9.43 4.81
N TRP A 88 -15.82 8.81 3.66
CA TRP A 88 -16.39 9.27 2.39
C TRP A 88 -17.93 9.25 2.39
N SER A 89 -18.54 8.25 3.02
CA SER A 89 -20.01 8.11 3.06
C SER A 89 -20.76 9.25 3.75
N TYR A 90 -20.06 10.09 4.55
CA TYR A 90 -20.67 11.27 5.18
C TYR A 90 -20.86 12.44 4.21
N GLY A 91 -20.23 12.43 3.03
CA GLY A 91 -20.36 13.50 2.04
C GLY A 91 -20.01 14.88 2.62
N THR A 92 -21.02 15.74 2.77
CA THR A 92 -20.89 17.10 3.30
C THR A 92 -21.18 17.23 4.80
N ASP A 93 -21.47 16.14 5.52
CA ASP A 93 -21.64 16.15 6.98
C ASP A 93 -20.28 16.19 7.71
N TYR A 94 -19.68 17.38 7.72
CA TYR A 94 -18.39 17.62 8.38
C TYR A 94 -18.43 17.41 9.90
N GLU A 95 -19.57 17.66 10.55
CA GLU A 95 -19.71 17.45 12.00
C GLU A 95 -19.71 15.95 12.33
N GLY A 96 -20.44 15.16 11.56
CA GLY A 96 -20.43 13.70 11.63
C GLY A 96 -19.02 13.11 11.43
N VAL A 97 -18.31 13.56 10.39
CA VAL A 97 -16.91 13.16 10.14
C VAL A 97 -16.02 13.50 11.34
N ASN A 98 -16.14 14.70 11.90
CA ASN A 98 -15.31 15.13 13.03
C ASN A 98 -15.59 14.29 14.29
N ARG A 99 -16.86 13.98 14.59
CA ARG A 99 -17.22 13.08 15.71
C ARG A 99 -16.63 11.68 15.53
N LEU A 100 -16.77 11.10 14.34
CA LEU A 100 -16.20 9.78 14.03
C LEU A 100 -14.67 9.80 14.16
N THR A 101 -14.00 10.81 13.59
CA THR A 101 -12.54 10.96 13.68
C THR A 101 -12.08 11.04 15.13
N ASN A 102 -12.73 11.85 15.98
CA ASN A 102 -12.39 11.94 17.40
C ASN A 102 -12.56 10.60 18.14
N GLN A 103 -13.62 9.86 17.81
CA GLN A 103 -13.83 8.52 18.37
C GLN A 103 -12.74 7.54 17.93
N LEU A 104 -12.39 7.47 16.65
CA LEU A 104 -11.33 6.58 16.16
C LEU A 104 -9.96 6.95 16.75
N MET A 105 -9.65 8.24 16.81
CA MET A 105 -8.35 8.73 17.28
C MET A 105 -8.15 8.58 18.80
N SER A 106 -9.24 8.54 19.57
CA SER A 106 -9.22 8.27 21.02
C SER A 106 -9.08 6.80 21.38
N HIS A 107 -9.20 5.88 20.41
CA HIS A 107 -9.07 4.43 20.62
C HIS A 107 -7.78 3.88 19.98
N PRO A 108 -6.69 3.70 20.76
CA PRO A 108 -5.42 3.19 20.24
C PRO A 108 -5.53 1.82 19.57
N SER A 109 -6.46 0.97 20.03
CA SER A 109 -6.74 -0.35 19.45
C SER A 109 -7.27 -0.31 18.02
N ILE A 110 -7.69 0.86 17.52
CA ILE A 110 -8.11 1.07 16.13
C ILE A 110 -7.05 1.91 15.41
N ARG A 111 -6.69 3.07 15.98
CA ARG A 111 -5.75 4.02 15.39
C ARG A 111 -4.38 3.41 15.10
N ILE A 112 -3.83 2.62 16.04
CA ILE A 112 -2.49 2.04 15.88
C ILE A 112 -2.45 1.00 14.76
N PRO A 113 -3.30 -0.05 14.78
CA PRO A 113 -3.24 -1.09 13.76
C PRO A 113 -3.71 -0.63 12.39
N PHE A 114 -4.68 0.28 12.26
CA PHE A 114 -5.28 0.59 10.95
C PHE A 114 -4.89 1.94 10.36
N MET A 115 -4.40 2.89 11.15
CA MET A 115 -4.20 4.27 10.66
C MET A 115 -2.76 4.78 10.77
N THR A 116 -1.90 4.08 11.52
CA THR A 116 -0.53 4.56 11.77
C THR A 116 0.52 3.48 11.52
N ILE A 117 0.63 2.48 12.39
CA ILE A 117 1.73 1.50 12.33
C ILE A 117 1.42 0.37 11.35
N GLY A 118 0.22 -0.19 11.38
CA GLY A 118 -0.08 -1.37 10.56
C GLY A 118 0.08 -1.15 9.06
N PRO A 119 -0.40 -0.05 8.46
CA PRO A 119 -0.18 0.24 7.04
C PRO A 119 1.31 0.25 6.66
N ALA A 120 2.18 0.76 7.53
CA ALA A 120 3.63 0.80 7.30
C ALA A 120 4.25 -0.62 7.19
N LEU A 121 3.65 -1.63 7.82
CA LEU A 121 4.12 -3.02 7.75
C LEU A 121 4.06 -3.58 6.32
N PHE A 122 3.12 -3.11 5.49
CA PHE A 122 3.01 -3.51 4.09
C PHE A 122 4.27 -3.11 3.32
N TYR A 123 4.65 -1.83 3.44
CA TYR A 123 5.82 -1.26 2.79
C TYR A 123 7.12 -1.85 3.34
N LEU A 124 7.20 -2.10 4.65
CA LEU A 124 8.33 -2.78 5.26
C LEU A 124 8.48 -4.21 4.73
N GLY A 125 7.37 -4.95 4.61
CA GLY A 125 7.37 -6.28 4.02
C GLY A 125 7.87 -6.27 2.57
N ILE A 126 7.44 -5.29 1.76
CA ILE A 126 7.97 -5.09 0.39
C ILE A 126 9.47 -4.81 0.40
N ALA A 127 9.94 -3.88 1.24
CA ALA A 127 11.36 -3.54 1.32
C ALA A 127 12.22 -4.75 1.69
N ILE A 128 11.74 -5.58 2.63
CA ILE A 128 12.41 -6.83 3.01
C ILE A 128 12.39 -7.81 1.84
N HIS A 129 11.22 -8.09 1.23
CA HIS A 129 11.12 -8.93 0.03
C HIS A 129 12.13 -8.54 -1.05
N SER A 130 12.22 -7.24 -1.36
CA SER A 130 13.18 -6.69 -2.32
C SER A 130 14.63 -6.81 -1.87
N GLY A 131 14.91 -6.56 -0.58
CA GLY A 131 16.24 -6.63 0.02
C GLY A 131 16.89 -8.01 -0.09
N LYS A 132 16.08 -9.08 -0.19
CA LYS A 132 16.58 -10.44 -0.44
C LYS A 132 17.45 -10.51 -1.70
N PHE A 133 17.10 -9.73 -2.71
CA PHE A 133 17.73 -9.76 -4.03
C PHE A 133 18.87 -8.77 -4.17
N PHE A 134 19.30 -8.10 -3.09
CA PHE A 134 20.32 -7.06 -3.15
C PHE A 134 21.64 -7.52 -3.75
N LYS A 135 22.02 -8.80 -3.58
CA LYS A 135 23.26 -9.36 -4.15
C LYS A 135 23.16 -9.71 -5.64
N LYS A 136 21.96 -10.05 -6.14
CA LYS A 136 21.76 -10.58 -7.50
C LYS A 136 21.13 -9.55 -8.45
N TYR A 137 20.19 -8.76 -7.94
CA TYR A 137 19.43 -7.76 -8.71
C TYR A 137 19.44 -6.41 -7.97
N THR A 138 20.64 -5.94 -7.60
CA THR A 138 20.86 -4.76 -6.74
C THR A 138 20.10 -3.53 -7.21
N ALA A 139 20.18 -3.20 -8.49
CA ALA A 139 19.49 -2.03 -9.04
C ALA A 139 17.96 -2.13 -8.87
N CYS A 140 17.37 -3.30 -9.14
CA CYS A 140 15.92 -3.50 -9.00
C CYS A 140 15.49 -3.41 -7.52
N ALA A 141 16.26 -4.03 -6.63
CA ALA A 141 16.03 -3.98 -5.19
C ALA A 141 16.14 -2.55 -4.62
N LEU A 142 17.16 -1.79 -5.05
CA LEU A 142 17.35 -0.40 -4.65
C LEU A 142 16.20 0.48 -5.13
N VAL A 143 15.76 0.33 -6.37
CA VAL A 143 14.61 1.10 -6.89
C VAL A 143 13.36 0.83 -6.02
N ALA A 144 13.06 -0.43 -5.70
CA ALA A 144 11.92 -0.77 -4.85
C ALA A 144 12.03 -0.14 -3.44
N ILE A 145 13.20 -0.28 -2.80
CA ILE A 145 13.46 0.25 -1.45
C ILE A 145 13.43 1.77 -1.43
N CYS A 146 14.03 2.44 -2.42
CA CYS A 146 13.95 3.90 -2.57
C CYS A 146 12.51 4.36 -2.70
N GLY A 147 11.68 3.66 -3.48
CA GLY A 147 10.25 3.95 -3.57
C GLY A 147 9.54 3.89 -2.22
N VAL A 148 9.79 2.83 -1.44
CA VAL A 148 9.27 2.69 -0.06
C VAL A 148 9.72 3.86 0.83
N ILE A 149 11.00 4.24 0.77
CA ILE A 149 11.53 5.35 1.56
C ILE A 149 10.87 6.67 1.16
N ILE A 150 10.73 6.94 -0.15
CA ILE A 150 10.07 8.15 -0.67
C ILE A 150 8.61 8.19 -0.19
N THR A 151 7.88 7.07 -0.24
CA THR A 151 6.52 6.98 0.29
C THR A 151 6.47 7.30 1.79
N GLY A 152 7.39 6.73 2.58
CA GLY A 152 7.47 7.00 4.02
C GLY A 152 7.80 8.46 4.34
N VAL A 153 8.80 9.05 3.67
CA VAL A 153 9.16 10.46 3.83
C VAL A 153 8.01 11.37 3.39
N GLY A 154 7.35 11.05 2.27
CA GLY A 154 6.17 11.76 1.80
C GLY A 154 5.02 11.74 2.80
N SER A 155 4.78 10.60 3.44
CA SER A 155 3.69 10.41 4.39
C SER A 155 3.96 10.98 5.79
N PHE A 156 5.18 10.85 6.32
CA PHE A 156 5.46 11.14 7.73
C PHE A 156 6.24 12.44 7.94
N ALA A 157 7.06 12.86 6.98
CA ALA A 157 7.94 14.01 7.14
C ALA A 157 7.48 15.23 6.34
N LEU A 158 6.96 15.03 5.13
CA LEU A 158 6.64 16.12 4.20
C LEU A 158 5.14 16.40 4.03
N ASP A 159 4.27 15.49 4.48
CA ASP A 159 2.83 15.51 4.20
C ASP A 159 2.51 15.81 2.72
N SER A 160 3.28 15.19 1.81
CA SER A 160 3.27 15.50 0.38
C SER A 160 2.63 14.36 -0.41
N ARG A 161 1.39 14.57 -0.86
CA ARG A 161 0.68 13.61 -1.71
C ARG A 161 1.44 13.31 -3.01
N LEU A 162 2.12 14.31 -3.59
CA LEU A 162 2.94 14.11 -4.78
C LEU A 162 4.13 13.18 -4.49
N ALA A 163 4.83 13.39 -3.38
CA ALA A 163 5.91 12.49 -2.97
C ALA A 163 5.40 11.06 -2.75
N ILE A 164 4.21 10.90 -2.16
CA ILE A 164 3.59 9.58 -1.97
C ILE A 164 3.32 8.90 -3.32
N VAL A 165 2.76 9.61 -4.31
CA VAL A 165 2.53 9.08 -5.67
C VAL A 165 3.84 8.66 -6.33
N ILE A 166 4.86 9.52 -6.30
CA ILE A 166 6.18 9.22 -6.86
C ILE A 166 6.78 7.99 -6.17
N GLY A 167 6.70 7.91 -4.85
CA GLY A 167 7.17 6.76 -4.08
C GLY A 167 6.49 5.46 -4.49
N HIS A 168 5.16 5.47 -4.69
CA HIS A 168 4.43 4.30 -5.17
C HIS A 168 4.82 3.89 -6.60
N LEU A 169 5.01 4.85 -7.51
CA LEU A 169 5.48 4.57 -8.88
C LEU A 169 6.86 3.93 -8.88
N VAL A 170 7.80 4.51 -8.13
CA VAL A 170 9.18 4.01 -8.01
C VAL A 170 9.19 2.63 -7.36
N MET A 171 8.44 2.45 -6.26
CA MET A 171 8.32 1.17 -5.56
C MET A 171 7.78 0.09 -6.49
N ALA A 172 6.62 0.34 -7.11
CA ALA A 172 5.97 -0.62 -8.00
C ALA A 172 6.88 -0.99 -9.18
N THR A 173 7.58 -0.02 -9.77
CA THR A 173 8.56 -0.27 -10.84
C THR A 173 9.64 -1.24 -10.38
N GLY A 174 10.28 -0.96 -9.24
CA GLY A 174 11.32 -1.84 -8.70
C GLY A 174 10.81 -3.25 -8.37
N VAL A 175 9.62 -3.35 -7.76
CA VAL A 175 8.99 -4.63 -7.44
C VAL A 175 8.65 -5.41 -8.71
N LEU A 176 8.07 -4.78 -9.73
CA LEU A 176 7.76 -5.45 -10.99
C LEU A 176 9.02 -5.93 -11.72
N MET A 177 10.07 -5.11 -11.75
CA MET A 177 11.37 -5.51 -12.30
C MET A 177 11.93 -6.75 -11.62
N LEU A 178 11.73 -6.90 -10.30
CA LEU A 178 12.10 -8.11 -9.56
C LEU A 178 11.18 -9.28 -9.88
N VAL A 179 9.86 -9.08 -9.83
CA VAL A 179 8.82 -10.11 -10.02
C VAL A 179 8.96 -10.86 -11.35
N PHE A 180 9.40 -10.17 -12.40
CA PHE A 180 9.60 -10.73 -13.74
C PHE A 180 11.01 -11.29 -14.00
N LYS A 181 11.90 -11.34 -13.01
CA LYS A 181 13.16 -12.10 -13.14
C LYS A 181 12.88 -13.61 -13.16
N GLU A 182 13.64 -14.33 -14.00
CA GLU A 182 13.45 -15.77 -14.23
C GLU A 182 13.95 -16.62 -13.06
N ASP A 183 14.97 -16.16 -12.32
CA ASP A 183 15.63 -16.94 -11.28
C ASP A 183 15.19 -16.59 -9.84
N LEU A 184 13.90 -16.35 -9.59
CA LEU A 184 13.41 -16.03 -8.24
C LEU A 184 13.35 -17.23 -7.28
N ASP A 185 14.09 -18.31 -7.54
CA ASP A 185 14.14 -19.53 -6.74
C ASP A 185 15.24 -19.47 -5.66
#